data_AF-A0A9D1WMR5-F1
#
_entry.id   AF-A0A9D1WMR5-F1
#
_cell.length_a   1.000
_cell.length_b   1.000
_cell.length_c   1.000
_cell.angle_alpha   90.00
_cell.angle_beta   90.00
_cell.angle_gamma   90.00
#
_symmetry.space_group_name_H-M   'P 1'
#
loop_
_entity.id
_entity.type
_entity.pdbx_description
1 polymer ?
#
loop_
_entity_poly.entity_id
_entity_poly.type
_entity_poly.pdbx_seq_one_letter_code
_entity_poly.pdbx_strand_id
1 'polypeptide(L)'
;MGTKQTAAVPEQPVANASPWLTGLMSRTVVLSLVLMAVTLGAILLALNAFTQYRLTVSHLAEHKTQELMTANLLRQQTESLVSSSALLLLANNHFQRREAMFEVADRAEWIDRLISQLAALRATHEQFEEIRNDRNRLVEKLALLDVLVQQRIDLRQQIQRSDTPSQA
;
A
#
# COMPACT_ATOMS: atom_id res chain seq x y z
N MET A 1 -6.28 -107.38 45.53
CA MET A 1 -6.61 -106.32 46.51
C MET A 1 -5.41 -105.36 46.53
N GLY A 2 -5.60 -104.09 46.15
CA GLY A 2 -4.54 -103.06 46.15
C GLY A 2 -4.25 -102.43 44.78
N THR A 3 -5.20 -101.62 44.28
CA THR A 3 -5.11 -100.78 43.07
C THR A 3 -4.36 -99.47 43.35
N LYS A 4 -3.40 -99.06 42.50
CA LYS A 4 -2.99 -97.65 42.27
C LYS A 4 -2.44 -97.54 40.84
N GLN A 5 -3.27 -97.28 39.83
CA GLN A 5 -3.77 -95.96 39.38
C GLN A 5 -2.66 -95.11 38.75
N THR A 6 -2.67 -95.13 37.41
CA THR A 6 -1.98 -94.26 36.46
C THR A 6 -2.28 -92.78 36.71
N ALA A 7 -1.27 -91.92 36.66
CA ALA A 7 -1.46 -90.47 36.54
C ALA A 7 -0.84 -89.98 35.23
N ALA A 8 -1.71 -89.56 34.32
CA ALA A 8 -1.39 -88.89 33.07
C ALA A 8 -0.93 -87.44 33.33
N VAL A 9 -0.09 -86.96 32.42
CA VAL A 9 0.42 -85.58 32.32
C VAL A 9 -0.73 -84.59 32.14
N PRO A 10 -0.72 -83.41 32.79
CA PRO A 10 -1.45 -82.26 32.30
C PRO A 10 -0.50 -81.37 31.49
N GLU A 11 -0.69 -81.33 30.17
CA GLU A 11 -0.21 -80.24 29.31
C GLU A 11 -0.74 -78.92 29.87
N GLN A 12 0.15 -77.96 30.11
CA GLN A 12 -0.27 -76.63 30.52
C GLN A 12 -0.98 -75.94 29.34
N PRO A 13 -2.18 -75.35 29.55
CA PRO A 13 -2.87 -74.64 28.49
C PRO A 13 -2.05 -73.40 28.13
N VAL A 14 -1.65 -73.34 26.86
CA VAL A 14 -1.06 -72.16 26.23
C VAL A 14 -1.98 -70.97 26.53
N ALA A 15 -1.40 -69.90 27.07
CA ALA A 15 -2.12 -68.70 27.50
C ALA A 15 -2.97 -68.14 26.36
N ASN A 16 -4.28 -68.38 26.42
CA ASN A 16 -5.24 -67.74 25.53
C ASN A 16 -5.26 -66.24 25.87
N ALA A 17 -4.65 -65.42 25.01
CA ALA A 17 -4.72 -63.97 25.10
C ALA A 17 -6.20 -63.54 25.21
N SER A 18 -6.50 -62.76 26.24
CA SER A 18 -7.88 -62.52 26.68
C SER A 18 -8.63 -61.65 25.64
N PRO A 19 -9.76 -62.11 25.08
CA PRO A 19 -10.46 -61.41 23.98
C PRO A 19 -11.05 -60.05 24.38
N TRP A 20 -11.19 -59.77 25.67
CA TRP A 20 -11.63 -58.46 26.16
C TRP A 20 -10.54 -57.39 26.07
N LEU A 21 -9.26 -57.77 26.14
CA LEU A 21 -8.12 -56.85 25.98
C LEU A 21 -8.00 -56.38 24.54
N THR A 22 -8.20 -57.27 23.55
CA THR A 22 -8.17 -56.92 22.13
C THR A 22 -9.35 -56.02 21.72
N GLY A 23 -10.53 -56.22 22.32
CA GLY A 23 -11.70 -55.35 22.13
C GLY A 23 -11.52 -53.94 22.69
N LEU A 24 -10.86 -53.79 23.85
CA LEU A 24 -10.56 -52.48 24.43
C LEU A 24 -9.44 -51.76 23.65
N MET A 25 -8.37 -52.47 23.30
CA MET A 25 -7.23 -51.92 22.54
C MET A 25 -7.61 -51.48 21.13
N SER A 26 -8.49 -52.22 20.43
CA SER A 26 -8.95 -51.81 19.10
C SER A 26 -9.76 -50.51 19.14
N ARG A 27 -10.62 -50.33 20.15
CA ARG A 27 -11.40 -49.10 20.35
C ARG A 27 -10.52 -47.90 20.68
N THR A 28 -9.52 -48.07 21.55
CA THR A 28 -8.59 -46.99 21.88
C THR A 28 -7.74 -46.59 20.67
N VAL A 29 -7.25 -47.55 19.88
CA VAL A 29 -6.52 -47.26 18.63
C VAL A 29 -7.37 -46.48 17.64
N VAL A 30 -8.65 -46.86 17.45
CA VAL A 30 -9.58 -46.13 16.57
C VAL A 30 -9.82 -44.72 17.10
N LEU A 31 -10.06 -44.55 18.40
CA LEU A 31 -10.23 -43.23 19.01
C LEU A 31 -8.98 -42.35 18.86
N SER A 32 -7.78 -42.92 19.05
CA SER A 32 -6.51 -42.21 18.84
C SER A 32 -6.32 -41.80 17.38
N LEU A 33 -6.67 -42.66 16.42
CA LEU A 33 -6.62 -42.35 14.99
C LEU A 33 -7.60 -41.22 14.62
N VAL A 34 -8.83 -41.27 15.12
CA VAL A 34 -9.82 -40.21 14.90
C VAL A 34 -9.33 -38.89 15.50
N LEU A 35 -8.82 -38.92 16.74
CA LEU A 35 -8.29 -37.72 17.39
C LEU A 35 -7.10 -37.14 16.60
N MET A 36 -6.20 -37.99 16.10
CA MET A 36 -5.09 -37.60 15.24
C MET A 36 -5.57 -37.00 13.91
N ALA A 37 -6.59 -37.58 13.28
CA ALA A 37 -7.15 -37.03 12.04
C ALA A 37 -7.81 -35.66 12.28
N VAL A 38 -8.52 -35.49 13.40
CA VAL A 38 -9.13 -34.21 13.78
C VAL A 38 -8.07 -33.16 14.07
N THR A 39 -7.01 -33.49 14.81
CA THR A 39 -5.93 -32.52 15.10
C THR A 39 -5.19 -32.14 13.82
N LEU A 40 -4.89 -33.08 12.93
CA LEU A 40 -4.31 -32.79 11.62
C LEU A 40 -5.23 -31.91 10.76
N GLY A 41 -6.53 -32.21 10.74
CA GLY A 41 -7.53 -31.39 10.04
C GLY A 41 -7.59 -29.96 10.58
N ALA A 42 -7.57 -29.80 11.91
CA ALA A 42 -7.53 -28.49 12.56
C ALA A 42 -6.25 -27.72 12.23
N ILE A 43 -5.09 -28.39 12.21
CA ILE A 43 -3.81 -27.79 11.83
C ILE A 43 -3.85 -27.32 10.37
N LEU A 44 -4.35 -28.15 9.45
CA LEU A 44 -4.47 -27.78 8.04
C LEU A 44 -5.42 -26.59 7.83
N LEU A 45 -6.56 -26.57 8.53
CA LEU A 45 -7.48 -25.43 8.52
C LEU A 45 -6.83 -24.16 9.07
N ALA A 46 -6.09 -24.26 10.18
CA ALA A 46 -5.38 -23.13 10.77
C ALA A 46 -4.30 -22.58 9.82
N LEU A 47 -3.53 -23.45 9.17
CA LEU A 47 -2.52 -23.06 8.18
C LEU A 47 -3.15 -22.36 6.96
N ASN A 48 -4.27 -22.89 6.46
CA ASN A 48 -5.00 -22.27 5.35
C ASN A 48 -5.56 -20.90 5.75
N ALA A 49 -6.21 -20.79 6.91
CA ALA A 49 -6.73 -19.52 7.43
C ALA A 49 -5.61 -18.49 7.61
N PHE A 50 -4.45 -18.91 8.13
CA PHE A 50 -3.29 -18.03 8.30
C PHE A 50 -2.71 -17.57 6.95
N THR A 51 -2.69 -18.45 5.95
CA THR A 51 -2.25 -18.10 4.60
C THR A 51 -3.16 -17.06 3.96
N GLN A 52 -4.47 -17.25 4.05
CA GLN A 52 -5.46 -16.29 3.55
C GLN A 52 -5.38 -14.95 4.30
N TYR A 53 -5.24 -14.99 5.62
CA TYR A 53 -5.02 -13.79 6.44
C TYR A 53 -3.77 -13.02 6.01
N ARG A 54 -2.63 -13.71 5.86
CA ARG A 54 -1.37 -13.10 5.42
C ARG A 54 -1.50 -12.46 4.05
N LEU A 55 -2.13 -13.14 3.09
CA LEU A 55 -2.36 -12.60 1.75
C LEU A 55 -3.21 -11.33 1.81
N THR A 56 -4.30 -11.34 2.57
CA THR A 56 -5.20 -10.20 2.74
C THR A 56 -4.50 -9.02 3.38
N VAL A 57 -3.74 -9.25 4.46
CA VAL A 57 -2.97 -8.21 5.16
C VAL A 57 -1.89 -7.64 4.26
N SER A 58 -1.16 -8.48 3.51
CA SER A 58 -0.13 -8.01 2.58
C SER A 58 -0.70 -7.12 1.49
N HIS A 59 -1.82 -7.52 0.89
CA HIS A 59 -2.49 -6.75 -0.16
C HIS A 59 -3.04 -5.42 0.37
N LEU A 60 -3.62 -5.43 1.57
CA LEU A 60 -4.12 -4.22 2.22
C LEU A 60 -2.98 -3.26 2.59
N ALA A 61 -1.88 -3.78 3.13
CA ALA A 61 -0.70 -3.00 3.46
C ALA A 61 -0.09 -2.36 2.22
N GLU A 62 0.06 -3.11 1.13
CA GLU A 62 0.60 -2.61 -0.14
C GLU A 62 -0.27 -1.49 -0.72
N HIS A 63 -1.59 -1.68 -0.80
CA HIS A 63 -2.50 -0.63 -1.27
C HIS A 63 -2.47 0.62 -0.40
N LYS A 64 -2.43 0.47 0.93
CA LYS A 64 -2.38 1.62 1.84
C LYS A 64 -1.05 2.35 1.79
N THR A 65 0.06 1.63 1.64
CA THR A 65 1.38 2.25 1.41
C THR A 65 1.40 3.02 0.10
N GLN A 66 0.85 2.47 -0.97
CA GLN A 66 0.76 3.15 -2.26
C GLN A 66 -0.10 4.42 -2.18
N GLU A 67 -1.29 4.35 -1.57
CA GLU A 67 -2.15 5.53 -1.34
C GLU A 67 -1.40 6.63 -0.57
N LEU A 68 -0.73 6.29 0.53
CA LEU A 68 0.01 7.25 1.35
C LEU A 68 1.20 7.85 0.60
N MET A 69 1.92 7.04 -0.18
CA MET A 69 3.03 7.51 -0.99
C MET A 69 2.57 8.49 -2.07
N THR A 70 1.50 8.16 -2.80
CA THR A 70 0.94 9.05 -3.83
C THR A 70 0.39 10.35 -3.22
N ALA A 71 -0.25 10.28 -2.05
CA ALA A 71 -0.71 11.47 -1.32
C ALA A 71 0.45 12.35 -0.85
N ASN A 72 1.55 11.76 -0.37
CA ASN A 72 2.74 12.53 0.01
C ASN A 72 3.40 13.19 -1.21
N LEU A 73 3.50 12.48 -2.33
CA LEU A 73 3.99 13.05 -3.59
C LEU A 73 3.10 14.21 -4.06
N LEU A 74 1.77 14.07 -3.96
CA LEU A 74 0.83 15.15 -4.29
C LEU A 74 1.09 16.39 -3.45
N ARG A 75 1.25 16.22 -2.12
CA ARG A 75 1.59 17.34 -1.22
C ARG A 75 2.89 18.01 -1.62
N GLN A 76 3.94 17.22 -1.86
CA GLN A 76 5.26 17.74 -2.25
C GLN A 76 5.20 18.53 -3.56
N GLN A 77 4.44 18.05 -4.55
CA GLN A 77 4.27 18.77 -5.82
C GLN A 77 3.50 20.08 -5.64
N THR A 78 2.46 20.10 -4.81
CA THR A 78 1.73 21.34 -4.47
C THR A 78 2.64 22.35 -3.75
N GLU A 79 3.47 21.90 -2.80
CA GLU A 79 4.46 22.77 -2.14
C GLU A 79 5.48 23.33 -3.13
N SER A 80 5.94 22.49 -4.05
CA SER A 80 6.86 22.91 -5.10
C SER A 80 6.21 23.92 -6.06
N LEU A 81 4.94 23.74 -6.40
CA LEU A 81 4.16 24.69 -7.20
C LEU A 81 4.06 26.06 -6.52
N VAL A 82 3.80 26.08 -5.21
CA VAL A 82 3.81 27.32 -4.41
C VAL A 82 5.22 27.94 -4.42
N SER A 83 6.28 27.16 -4.27
CA SER A 83 7.66 27.66 -4.36
C SER A 83 7.97 28.29 -5.73
N SER A 84 7.45 27.71 -6.81
CA SER A 84 7.59 28.23 -8.18
C SER A 84 6.98 29.62 -8.34
N SER A 85 5.87 29.88 -7.63
CA SER A 85 5.25 31.20 -7.63
C SER A 85 6.16 32.27 -7.02
N ALA A 86 6.97 31.92 -6.01
CA ALA A 86 7.96 32.81 -5.43
C ALA A 86 9.11 33.08 -6.41
N LEU A 87 9.54 32.08 -7.18
CA LEU A 87 10.53 32.25 -8.25
C LEU A 87 10.01 33.20 -9.35
N LEU A 88 8.74 33.04 -9.76
CA LEU A 88 8.10 33.95 -10.70
C LEU A 88 8.10 35.40 -10.19
N LEU A 89 7.76 35.60 -8.91
CA LEU A 89 7.81 36.93 -8.27
C LEU A 89 9.22 37.52 -8.24
N LEU A 90 10.25 36.69 -8.08
CA LEU A 90 11.65 37.11 -8.01
C LEU A 90 12.30 37.30 -9.39
N ALA A 91 11.64 36.89 -10.47
CA ALA A 91 12.19 36.94 -11.82
C ALA A 91 12.56 38.38 -12.26
N ASN A 92 13.84 38.62 -12.52
CA ASN A 92 14.33 39.95 -12.88
C ASN A 92 14.36 40.21 -14.40
N ASN A 93 14.16 39.17 -15.21
CA ASN A 93 14.14 39.26 -16.67
C ASN A 93 13.14 38.24 -17.26
N HIS A 94 12.84 38.41 -18.55
CA HIS A 94 11.87 37.53 -19.23
C HIS A 94 12.31 36.07 -19.32
N PHE A 95 13.60 35.79 -19.26
CA PHE A 95 14.11 34.41 -19.29
C PHE A 95 13.71 33.68 -18.01
N GLN A 96 14.08 34.23 -16.84
CA GLN A 96 13.71 33.69 -15.52
C GLN A 96 12.20 33.58 -15.34
N ARG A 97 11.46 34.56 -15.87
CA ARG A 97 9.99 34.56 -15.82
C ARG A 97 9.41 33.38 -16.58
N ARG A 98 9.85 33.17 -17.83
CA ARG A 98 9.40 32.04 -18.67
C ARG A 98 9.81 30.71 -18.07
N GLU A 99 11.03 30.60 -17.55
CA GLU A 99 11.51 29.41 -16.85
C GLU A 99 10.58 29.04 -15.70
N ALA A 100 10.28 29.99 -14.80
CA ALA A 100 9.34 29.76 -13.70
C ALA A 100 7.95 29.34 -14.19
N MET A 101 7.44 29.94 -15.28
CA MET A 101 6.15 29.55 -15.86
C MET A 101 6.15 28.16 -16.49
N PHE A 102 7.25 27.73 -17.12
CA PHE A 102 7.40 26.37 -17.60
C PHE A 102 7.35 25.37 -16.45
N GLU A 103 8.07 25.65 -15.37
CA GLU A 103 8.03 24.73 -14.23
C GLU A 103 6.67 24.72 -13.52
N VAL A 104 5.92 25.84 -13.51
CA VAL A 104 4.54 25.89 -13.01
C VAL A 104 3.63 24.96 -13.83
N ALA A 105 3.76 24.99 -15.17
CA ALA A 105 2.97 24.15 -16.06
C ALA A 105 3.28 22.65 -15.86
N ASP A 106 4.55 22.28 -15.76
CA ASP A 106 4.98 20.90 -15.54
C ASP A 106 4.46 20.36 -14.20
N ARG A 107 4.62 21.13 -13.11
CA ARG A 107 4.10 20.75 -11.79
C ARG A 107 2.58 20.62 -11.79
N ALA A 108 1.86 21.50 -12.49
CA ALA A 108 0.42 21.42 -12.62
C ALA A 108 -0.03 20.13 -13.33
N GLU A 109 0.70 19.69 -14.35
CA GLU A 109 0.45 18.41 -15.02
C GLU A 109 0.73 17.22 -14.08
N TRP A 110 1.85 17.24 -13.36
CA TRP A 110 2.18 16.20 -12.39
C TRP A 110 1.15 16.06 -11.27
N ILE A 111 0.65 17.18 -10.75
CA ILE A 111 -0.44 17.20 -9.76
C ILE A 111 -1.67 16.50 -10.32
N ASP A 112 -2.05 16.75 -11.58
CA ASP A 112 -3.21 16.09 -12.20
C ASP A 112 -3.06 14.57 -12.31
N ARG A 113 -1.86 14.12 -12.68
CA ARG A 113 -1.54 12.70 -12.77
C ARG A 113 -1.65 12.05 -11.38
N LEU A 114 -1.16 12.70 -10.34
CA LEU A 114 -1.22 12.19 -8.97
C LEU A 114 -2.65 12.17 -8.41
N ILE A 115 -3.46 13.21 -8.70
CA ILE A 115 -4.89 13.23 -8.38
C ILE A 115 -5.60 12.05 -9.07
N SER A 116 -5.32 11.82 -10.35
CA SER A 116 -5.93 10.72 -11.11
C SER A 116 -5.51 9.35 -10.59
N GLN A 117 -4.25 9.19 -10.17
CA GLN A 117 -3.78 7.96 -9.53
C GLN A 117 -4.47 7.71 -8.17
N LEU A 118 -4.64 8.75 -7.35
CA LEU A 118 -5.35 8.63 -6.07
C LEU A 118 -6.84 8.35 -6.26
N ALA A 119 -7.47 8.96 -7.27
CA ALA A 119 -8.85 8.69 -7.64
C ALA A 119 -9.02 7.23 -8.12
N ALA A 120 -8.07 6.68 -8.87
CA ALA A 120 -8.11 5.27 -9.27
C ALA A 120 -8.02 4.30 -8.07
N LEU A 121 -7.39 4.73 -6.97
CA LEU A 121 -7.25 3.95 -5.74
C LEU A 121 -8.47 4.09 -4.79
N ARG A 122 -9.37 5.08 -4.99
CA ARG A 122 -10.52 5.36 -4.12
C ARG A 122 -11.83 5.53 -4.88
N ALA A 123 -12.93 4.98 -4.37
CA ALA A 123 -14.24 5.07 -5.03
C ALA A 123 -14.86 6.50 -5.06
N THR A 124 -14.39 7.42 -4.22
CA THR A 124 -15.00 8.74 -4.03
C THR A 124 -14.41 9.78 -4.98
N HIS A 125 -15.00 9.93 -6.17
CA HIS A 125 -14.49 10.80 -7.24
C HIS A 125 -14.69 12.31 -6.96
N GLU A 126 -15.74 12.68 -6.21
CA GLU A 126 -16.15 14.07 -6.01
C GLU A 126 -15.10 14.94 -5.30
N GLN A 127 -14.42 14.39 -4.28
CA GLN A 127 -13.37 15.11 -3.54
C GLN A 127 -12.15 15.43 -4.40
N PHE A 128 -11.86 14.61 -5.42
CA PHE A 128 -10.71 14.83 -6.31
C PHE A 128 -10.99 15.92 -7.34
N GLU A 129 -12.25 16.12 -7.72
CA GLU A 129 -12.65 17.21 -8.60
C GLU A 129 -12.52 18.57 -7.92
N GLU A 130 -12.80 18.67 -6.62
CA GLU A 130 -12.52 19.88 -5.83
C GLU A 130 -11.02 20.23 -5.85
N ILE A 131 -10.15 19.24 -5.66
CA ILE A 131 -8.69 19.42 -5.72
C ILE A 131 -8.25 19.88 -7.13
N ARG A 132 -8.80 19.29 -8.21
CA ARG A 132 -8.52 19.77 -9.58
C ARG A 132 -8.95 21.21 -9.78
N ASN A 133 -10.12 21.58 -9.29
CA ASN A 133 -10.64 22.93 -9.40
C ASN A 133 -9.74 23.95 -8.67
N ASP A 134 -9.28 23.63 -7.47
CA ASP A 134 -8.37 24.49 -6.72
C ASP A 134 -6.99 24.59 -7.40
N ARG A 135 -6.48 23.49 -7.96
CA ARG A 135 -5.27 23.52 -8.80
C ARG A 135 -5.45 24.45 -10.00
N ASN A 136 -6.57 24.34 -10.71
CA ASN A 136 -6.85 25.18 -11.88
C ASN A 136 -6.93 26.66 -11.51
N ARG A 137 -7.62 26.99 -10.42
CA ARG A 137 -7.69 28.36 -9.87
C ARG A 137 -6.31 28.89 -9.50
N LEU A 138 -5.44 28.06 -8.93
CA LEU A 138 -4.07 28.47 -8.60
C LEU A 138 -3.27 28.77 -9.88
N VAL A 139 -3.32 27.89 -10.88
CA VAL A 139 -2.64 28.10 -12.16
C VAL A 139 -3.13 29.37 -12.86
N GLU A 140 -4.43 29.62 -12.85
CA GLU A 140 -5.03 30.85 -13.39
C GLU A 140 -4.49 32.10 -12.67
N LYS A 141 -4.42 32.08 -11.33
CA LYS A 141 -3.83 33.18 -10.55
C LYS A 141 -2.35 33.39 -10.87
N LEU A 142 -1.59 32.33 -11.12
CA LEU A 142 -0.19 32.43 -11.52
C LEU A 142 -0.02 33.01 -12.92
N ALA A 143 -0.93 32.70 -13.85
CA ALA A 143 -0.95 33.32 -15.17
C ALA A 143 -1.23 34.83 -15.09
N LEU A 144 -2.15 35.26 -14.21
CA LEU A 144 -2.36 36.69 -13.94
C LEU A 144 -1.10 37.33 -13.34
N LEU A 145 -0.40 36.63 -12.45
CA LEU A 145 0.83 37.10 -11.85
C LEU A 145 1.97 37.23 -12.87
N ASP A 146 2.07 36.31 -13.83
CA ASP A 146 3.05 36.38 -14.93
C ASP A 146 2.91 37.68 -15.73
N VAL A 147 1.67 38.10 -16.03
CA VAL A 147 1.39 39.36 -16.72
C VAL A 147 1.89 40.55 -15.91
N LEU A 148 1.66 40.56 -14.59
CA LEU A 148 2.14 41.64 -13.71
C LEU A 148 3.67 41.67 -13.64
N VAL A 149 4.31 40.50 -13.54
CA VAL A 149 5.77 40.39 -13.54
C VAL A 149 6.36 40.82 -14.88
N GLN A 150 5.70 40.49 -16.00
CA GLN A 150 6.06 40.99 -17.32
C GLN A 150 6.08 42.52 -17.34
N GLN A 151 4.99 43.17 -16.93
CA GLN A 151 4.89 44.63 -16.90
C GLN A 151 5.99 45.25 -16.03
N ARG A 152 6.29 44.67 -14.86
CA ARG A 152 7.38 45.12 -14.00
C ARG A 152 8.74 45.06 -14.69
N ILE A 153 9.04 43.96 -15.37
CA ILE A 153 10.30 43.76 -16.08
C ILE A 153 10.42 44.77 -17.22
N ASP A 154 9.36 44.93 -18.01
CA ASP A 154 9.31 45.86 -19.13
C ASP A 154 9.54 47.31 -18.66
N LEU A 155 8.87 47.73 -17.59
CA LEU A 155 9.00 49.06 -17.01
C LEU A 155 10.43 49.32 -16.51
N ARG A 156 11.04 48.36 -15.81
CA ARG A 156 12.44 48.48 -15.35
C ARG A 156 13.41 48.65 -16.51
N GLN A 157 13.22 47.91 -17.60
CA GLN A 157 14.06 48.03 -18.79
C GLN A 157 13.89 49.39 -19.48
N GLN A 158 12.67 49.92 -19.52
CA GLN A 158 12.41 51.26 -20.07
C GLN A 158 13.13 52.35 -19.26
N ILE A 159 13.03 52.29 -17.92
CA ILE A 159 13.71 53.25 -17.02
C ILE A 159 15.23 53.19 -17.23
N GLN A 160 15.82 51.99 -17.27
CA GLN A 160 17.27 51.83 -17.50
C GLN A 160 17.74 52.38 -18.84
N ARG A 161 16.93 52.23 -19.91
CA ARG A 161 17.26 52.81 -21.23
C ARG A 161 17.16 54.33 -21.24
N SER A 162 16.20 54.90 -20.50
CA SER A 162 16.02 56.36 -20.41
C SER A 162 17.12 57.05 -19.58
N ASP A 163 17.65 56.38 -18.55
CA ASP A 163 18.70 56.92 -17.68
C ASP A 163 20.11 56.81 -18.27
N THR A 164 20.30 56.10 -19.38
CA THR A 164 21.60 56.00 -20.07
C THR A 164 21.75 57.19 -21.01
N PRO A 165 22.62 58.19 -20.73
CA PRO A 165 22.78 59.34 -21.61
C PRO A 165 23.31 58.87 -22.96
N SER A 166 22.65 59.28 -24.04
CA SER A 166 23.16 59.13 -25.40
C SER A 166 24.47 59.91 -25.51
N GLN A 167 25.61 59.25 -25.30
CA GLN A 167 26.90 59.80 -25.66
C GLN A 167 26.97 59.84 -27.19
N ALA A 168 26.61 61.00 -27.74
CA ALA A 168 26.89 61.42 -29.10
C ALA A 168 27.89 62.57 -29.04
#